data_AF-A0A7C7WPQ8-F1
#
_entry.id   AF-A0A7C7WPQ8-F1
#
_cell.length_a   1.000
_cell.length_b   1.000
_cell.length_c   1.000
_cell.angle_alpha   90.00
_cell.angle_beta   90.00
_cell.angle_gamma   90.00
#
_symmetry.space_group_name_H-M   'P 1'
#
loop_
_entity.id
_entity.type
_entity.pdbx_description
1 polymer ?
#
loop_
_entity_poly.entity_id
_entity_poly.type
_entity_poly.pdbx_seq_one_letter_code
_entity_poly.pdbx_strand_id
1 'polypeptide(L)' 'TQTALALVSAEVGCSLTLASVAANLNDPHVMFVPVAAAEAGDLPDVHLRAAWRQDEQGPAVRAVLDILLELTGASLAEY' A
#
# COMPACT_ATOMS: atom_id res chain seq x y z
N THR A 1 -9.22 -5.57 -3.08
CA THR A 1 -8.08 -6.20 -3.78
C THR A 1 -8.25 -7.70 -3.92
N GLN A 2 -8.52 -8.49 -2.87
CA GLN A 2 -8.63 -9.96 -2.99
C GLN A 2 -9.65 -10.44 -4.04
N THR A 3 -10.83 -9.83 -4.11
CA THR A 3 -11.83 -10.18 -5.15
C THR A 3 -11.35 -9.87 -6.56
N ALA A 4 -10.63 -8.76 -6.76
CA ALA A 4 -10.05 -8.41 -8.06
C ALA A 4 -8.93 -9.39 -8.45
N LEU A 5 -8.10 -9.82 -7.50
CA LEU A 5 -7.09 -10.86 -7.73
C LEU A 5 -7.72 -12.19 -8.09
N ALA A 6 -8.79 -12.60 -7.40
CA ALA A 6 -9.50 -13.84 -7.73
C ALA A 6 -10.08 -13.84 -9.16
N LEU A 7 -10.53 -12.68 -9.66
CA LEU A 7 -10.97 -12.52 -11.04
C LEU A 7 -9.79 -12.63 -12.01
N VAL A 8 -8.66 -12.00 -11.72
CA VAL A 8 -7.44 -12.13 -12.53
C VAL A 8 -6.93 -13.58 -12.56
N SER A 9 -6.93 -14.28 -11.42
CA SER A 9 -6.57 -15.71 -11.34
C SER A 9 -7.55 -16.60 -12.11
N ALA A 10 -8.81 -16.17 -12.26
CA ALA A 10 -9.82 -16.81 -13.10
C ALA A 10 -9.75 -16.37 -14.57
N GLU A 11 -8.66 -15.69 -14.97
CA GLU A 11 -8.43 -15.16 -16.32
C GLU A 11 -9.46 -14.11 -16.77
N VAL A 12 -10.13 -13.47 -15.81
CA VAL A 12 -11.09 -12.38 -16.06
C VAL A 12 -10.37 -11.03 -16.00
N GLY A 13 -9.74 -10.68 -17.12
CA GLY A 13 -9.14 -9.37 -17.35
C GLY A 13 -7.83 -9.11 -16.58
N CYS A 14 -7.50 -7.84 -16.40
CA CYS A 14 -6.33 -7.39 -15.64
C CYS A 14 -6.71 -6.27 -14.65
N SER A 15 -5.91 -6.07 -13.62
CA SER A 15 -6.13 -5.03 -12.60
C SER A 15 -4.83 -4.30 -12.30
N LEU A 16 -4.89 -2.98 -12.28
CA LEU A 16 -3.82 -2.15 -11.70
C LEU A 16 -3.84 -2.28 -10.17
N THR A 17 -2.67 -2.32 -9.55
CA THR A 17 -2.53 -2.47 -8.09
C THR A 17 -1.23 -1.83 -7.59
N LEU A 18 -1.08 -1.73 -6.28
CA LEU A 18 0.13 -1.21 -5.64
C LEU A 18 1.26 -2.24 -5.65
N ALA A 19 2.49 -1.78 -5.75
CA ALA A 19 3.69 -2.63 -5.67
C ALA A 19 3.75 -3.43 -4.35
N SER A 20 3.17 -2.91 -3.26
CA SER A 20 3.07 -3.63 -1.99
C SER A 20 2.24 -4.91 -2.10
N VAL A 21 1.25 -4.97 -2.98
CA VAL A 21 0.48 -6.21 -3.22
C VAL A 21 1.34 -7.26 -3.88
N ALA A 22 2.11 -6.88 -4.91
CA ALA A 22 3.04 -7.79 -5.59
C ALA A 22 4.12 -8.33 -4.63
N ALA A 23 4.55 -7.52 -3.66
CA ALA A 23 5.55 -7.94 -2.67
C ALA A 23 5.01 -8.89 -1.57
N ASN A 24 3.69 -8.93 -1.35
CA ASN A 24 3.09 -9.64 -0.22
C ASN A 24 2.12 -10.77 -0.63
N LEU A 25 1.81 -10.90 -1.91
CA LEU A 25 0.97 -11.99 -2.44
C LEU A 25 1.84 -13.07 -3.07
N ASN A 26 1.56 -14.32 -2.73
CA ASN A 26 2.13 -15.47 -3.41
C ASN A 26 1.00 -16.33 -4.00
N ASP A 27 0.66 -16.09 -5.27
CA ASP A 27 -0.32 -16.87 -6.04
C ASP A 27 0.31 -17.25 -7.39
N PRO A 28 0.48 -18.55 -7.70
CA PRO A 28 1.12 -19.00 -8.94
C PRO A 28 0.32 -18.69 -10.21
N HIS A 29 -0.96 -18.31 -10.08
CA HIS A 29 -1.84 -17.98 -11.20
C HIS A 29 -1.84 -16.49 -11.57
N VAL A 30 -1.13 -15.65 -10.81
CA VAL A 30 -1.08 -14.20 -11.05
C VAL A 30 0.35 -13.76 -11.38
N MET A 31 0.49 -13.01 -12.47
CA MET A 31 1.75 -12.36 -12.82
C MET A 31 1.62 -10.85 -12.61
N PHE A 32 2.60 -10.27 -11.93
CA PHE A 32 2.70 -8.81 -11.76
C PHE A 32 3.64 -8.23 -12.82
N VAL A 33 3.14 -7.24 -13.56
CA VAL A 33 3.91 -6.55 -14.61
C VAL A 33 4.06 -5.08 -14.21
N PRO A 34 5.29 -4.52 -14.23
CA PRO A 34 5.48 -3.09 -14.00
C PRO A 34 4.71 -2.26 -15.03
N VAL A 35 4.14 -1.13 -14.60
CA VAL A 35 3.54 -0.17 -15.54
C VAL A 35 4.64 0.38 -16.44
N ALA A 36 4.31 0.54 -17.72
CA ALA A 36 5.26 1.06 -18.69
C ALA A 36 5.72 2.48 -18.30
N ALA A 37 7.01 2.75 -18.56
CA ALA A 37 7.67 3.94 -18.03
C ALA A 37 7.09 5.26 -18.57
N ALA A 38 6.51 5.24 -19.77
CA ALA A 38 5.89 6.42 -20.37
C ALA A 38 4.60 6.82 -19.62
N GLU A 39 3.87 5.85 -19.11
CA GLU A 39 2.60 6.00 -18.41
C GLU A 39 2.77 6.10 -16.88
N ALA A 40 3.94 5.68 -16.36
CA ALA A 40 4.23 5.73 -14.93
C ALA A 40 4.19 7.16 -14.36
N GLY A 41 4.53 8.16 -15.16
CA GLY A 41 4.47 9.58 -14.77
C GLY A 41 3.04 10.14 -14.64
N ASP A 42 2.07 9.49 -15.27
CA ASP A 42 0.65 9.90 -15.24
C ASP A 42 -0.10 9.27 -14.06
N LEU A 43 0.53 8.33 -13.35
CA LEU A 43 -0.07 7.70 -12.18
C LEU A 43 0.01 8.63 -10.97
N PRO A 44 -1.10 8.78 -10.22
CA PRO A 44 -1.06 9.56 -8.99
C PRO A 44 -0.17 8.87 -7.96
N ASP A 45 0.60 9.66 -7.21
CA ASP A 45 1.32 9.14 -6.07
C ASP A 45 0.33 8.68 -4.99
N VAL A 46 0.59 7.51 -4.42
CA VAL A 46 -0.30 6.87 -3.44
C VAL A 46 0.39 6.87 -2.08
N HIS A 47 -0.04 7.78 -1.22
CA HIS A 47 0.49 7.90 0.13
C HIS A 47 -0.25 7.00 1.12
N LEU A 48 0.50 6.26 1.92
CA LEU A 48 -0.01 5.63 3.14
C LEU A 48 0.00 6.68 4.27
N ARG A 49 -1.16 6.92 4.90
CA ARG A 49 -1.30 7.88 6.00
C ARG A 49 -1.92 7.22 7.23
N ALA A 50 -1.36 7.50 8.40
CA ALA A 50 -1.99 7.18 9.68
C ALA A 50 -2.87 8.35 10.12
N ALA A 51 -4.05 8.06 10.70
CA ALA A 51 -4.96 9.06 11.21
C ALA A 51 -5.53 8.63 12.56
N TRP A 52 -5.64 9.58 13.49
CA TRP A 52 -6.26 9.42 14.80
C TRP A 52 -7.14 10.65 15.09
N ARG A 53 -7.96 10.58 16.13
CA ARG A 53 -8.77 11.74 16.54
C ARG A 53 -7.85 12.82 17.08
N GLN A 54 -8.18 14.08 16.79
CA GLN A 54 -7.35 15.23 17.19
C GLN A 54 -7.05 15.26 18.71
N ASP A 55 -8.04 14.93 19.53
CA ASP A 55 -7.91 14.95 20.99
C ASP A 55 -7.44 13.62 21.59
N GLU A 56 -7.09 12.64 20.74
CA GLU A 56 -6.60 11.33 21.20
C GLU A 56 -5.13 11.42 21.59
N GLN A 57 -4.88 11.44 22.90
CA GLN A 57 -3.53 11.49 23.50
C GLN A 57 -3.22 10.22 24.32
N GLY A 58 -3.97 9.14 24.09
CA GLY A 58 -3.79 7.89 24.80
C GLY A 58 -2.43 7.23 24.53
N PRO A 59 -1.83 6.53 25.52
CA PRO A 59 -0.53 5.89 25.36
C PRO A 59 -0.52 4.83 24.23
N ALA A 60 -1.68 4.29 23.87
CA ALA A 60 -1.82 3.34 22.78
C ALA A 60 -1.51 3.97 21.41
N VAL A 61 -2.05 5.16 21.11
CA VAL A 61 -1.77 5.85 19.84
C VAL A 61 -0.30 6.21 19.74
N ARG A 62 0.29 6.66 20.86
CA ARG A 62 1.73 6.97 20.89
C ARG A 62 2.58 5.74 20.58
N ALA A 63 2.30 4.61 21.24
CA ALA A 63 3.03 3.36 21.01
C ALA A 63 2.90 2.88 19.56
N VAL A 64 1.71 2.93 18.98
CA VAL A 64 1.48 2.54 17.58
C VAL A 64 2.21 3.47 16.62
N LEU A 65 2.21 4.78 16.88
CA LEU A 65 2.92 5.76 16.05
C LEU A 65 4.43 5.52 16.10
N ASP A 66 4.99 5.27 17.28
CA ASP A 66 6.43 4.99 17.43
C ASP A 66 6.83 3.74 16.62
N ILE A 67 6.03 2.66 16.68
CA ILE A 67 6.24 1.43 15.88
C ILE A 67 6.12 1.73 14.37
N LEU A 68 5.11 2.51 13.96
CA LEU A 68 4.89 2.85 12.56
C LEU A 68 6.09 3.62 11.97
N LEU A 69 6.62 4.59 12.70
CA LEU A 69 7.78 5.38 12.27
C LEU A 69 9.04 4.51 12.17
N GLU A 70 9.23 3.59 13.12
CA GLU A 70 10.34 2.62 13.08
C GLU A 70 10.25 1.72 11.83
N LEU A 71 9.08 1.14 11.56
CA LEU A 71 8.89 0.23 10.42
C LEU A 71 8.99 0.91 9.06
N THR A 72 8.64 2.19 8.98
CA THR A 72 8.63 2.95 7.72
C THR A 72 9.91 3.74 7.49
N GLY A 73 10.77 3.89 8.51
CA GLY A 73 11.92 4.79 8.46
C GLY A 73 11.52 6.27 8.34
N ALA A 74 10.23 6.59 8.55
CA ALA A 74 9.69 7.94 8.43
C ALA A 74 10.03 8.77 9.66
N SER A 75 10.25 10.07 9.46
CA SER A 75 10.50 11.04 10.52
C SER A 75 9.29 11.94 10.71
N LEU A 76 8.94 12.25 11.97
CA LEU A 76 7.90 13.25 12.28
C LEU A 76 8.31 14.69 11.89
N ALA A 77 9.57 14.93 11.49
CA ALA A 77 10.04 16.25 11.09
C ALA A 77 9.52 16.73 9.72
N GLU A 78 8.84 15.85 8.98
CA GLU A 78 8.36 16.10 7.60
C GLU A 78 6.85 16.42 7.51
N TYR A 79 6.16 16.62 8.64
CA TYR A 79 4.72 16.96 8.67
C TYR A 79 4.42 18.23 9.47
#